data_AF-A0A1N7FYT2-F1
#
_entry.id   AF-A0A1N7FYT2-F1
#
_cell.length_a   1.000
_cell.length_b   1.000
_cell.length_c   1.000
_cell.angle_alpha   90.00
_cell.angle_beta   90.00
_cell.angle_gamma   90.00
#
_symmetry.space_group_name_H-M   'P 1'
#
loop_
_entity.id
_entity.type
_entity.pdbx_description
1 polymer ?
#
loop_
_entity_poly.entity_id
_entity_poly.type
_entity_poly.pdbx_seq_one_letter_code
_entity_poly.pdbx_strand_id
1 'polypeptide(L)'
;MSVLSTEDEGKFLMDVRGEQIGIVTEIDPIEQVAYVDPDPSLTNAWLQSLGRGDAGEDDLEIPSENIETITDSEVRVDADLSSET
;
A
#
# COMPACT_ATOMS: atom_id res chain seq x y z
N MET A 1 8.39 -12.68 8.71
CA MET A 1 6.93 -12.48 8.68
C MET A 1 6.64 -11.29 9.56
N SER A 2 6.51 -10.13 8.93
CA SER A 2 5.98 -8.95 9.59
C SER A 2 4.46 -9.06 9.50
N VAL A 3 3.78 -9.02 10.64
CA VAL A 3 2.32 -9.08 10.70
C VAL A 3 1.79 -7.66 10.69
N LEU A 4 0.83 -7.37 9.81
CA LEU A 4 0.16 -6.07 9.82
C LEU A 4 -0.73 -5.99 11.06
N SER A 5 -0.61 -4.89 11.77
CA SER A 5 -1.39 -4.60 12.98
C SER A 5 -1.95 -3.19 12.90
N THR A 6 -3.00 -2.88 13.67
CA THR A 6 -3.52 -1.51 13.79
C THR A 6 -2.47 -0.51 14.32
N GLU A 7 -1.36 -0.99 14.89
CA GLU A 7 -0.19 -0.18 15.25
C GLU A 7 0.56 0.40 14.03
N ASP A 8 0.32 -0.13 12.85
CA ASP A 8 0.89 0.35 11.59
C ASP A 8 0.01 1.40 10.89
N GLU A 9 -1.17 1.71 11.46
CA GLU A 9 -2.04 2.78 10.98
C GLU A 9 -1.36 4.16 11.12
N GLY A 10 -1.50 5.01 10.11
CA GLY A 10 -0.86 6.32 10.03
C GLY A 10 0.60 6.31 9.57
N LYS A 11 1.18 5.13 9.31
CA LYS A 11 2.53 5.03 8.73
C LYS A 11 2.54 5.40 7.26
N PHE A 12 3.70 5.81 6.77
CA PHE A 12 3.88 6.12 5.36
C PHE A 12 4.05 4.83 4.55
N LEU A 13 3.24 4.66 3.51
CA LEU A 13 3.47 3.63 2.52
C LEU A 13 4.54 4.13 1.54
N MET A 14 5.59 3.35 1.38
CA MET A 14 6.68 3.62 0.45
C MET A 14 6.91 2.42 -0.45
N ASP A 15 7.42 2.67 -1.64
CA ASP A 15 7.96 1.63 -2.51
C ASP A 15 9.37 1.19 -2.06
N VAL A 16 9.84 0.03 -2.54
CA VAL A 16 11.23 -0.43 -2.41
C VAL A 16 12.26 0.58 -2.93
N ARG A 17 11.87 1.46 -3.87
CA ARG A 17 12.71 2.56 -4.37
C ARG A 17 12.77 3.76 -3.42
N GLY A 18 12.01 3.76 -2.34
CA GLY A 18 11.89 4.86 -1.37
C GLY A 18 10.98 5.99 -1.83
N GLU A 19 10.10 5.73 -2.80
CA GLU A 19 9.08 6.68 -3.23
C GLU A 19 7.86 6.54 -2.31
N GLN A 20 7.41 7.64 -1.70
CA GLN A 20 6.17 7.64 -0.94
C GLN A 20 5.00 7.44 -1.90
N ILE A 21 4.10 6.51 -1.56
CA ILE A 21 2.88 6.22 -2.33
C ILE A 21 1.68 6.88 -1.63
N GLY A 22 1.64 6.82 -0.30
CA GLY A 22 0.51 7.30 0.48
C GLY A 22 0.69 7.12 1.98
N ILE A 23 -0.42 7.21 2.72
CA ILE A 23 -0.49 6.99 4.17
C ILE A 23 -1.47 5.86 4.46
N VAL A 24 -1.09 4.94 5.35
CA VAL A 24 -1.98 3.90 5.85
C VAL A 24 -3.10 4.56 6.66
N THR A 25 -4.33 4.42 6.22
CA THR A 25 -5.53 4.96 6.89
C THR A 25 -6.14 3.94 7.84
N GLU A 26 -6.15 2.67 7.44
CA GLU A 26 -6.75 1.57 8.20
C GLU A 26 -6.01 0.25 7.95
N ILE A 27 -6.03 -0.67 8.91
CA ILE A 27 -5.55 -2.04 8.72
C ILE A 27 -6.59 -3.06 9.15
N ASP A 28 -6.85 -4.04 8.28
CA ASP A 28 -7.59 -5.24 8.62
C ASP A 28 -6.62 -6.36 9.07
N PRO A 29 -6.53 -6.67 10.37
CA PRO A 29 -5.66 -7.74 10.86
C PRO A 29 -6.21 -9.14 10.58
N ILE A 30 -7.48 -9.29 10.21
CA ILE A 30 -8.12 -10.57 9.89
C ILE A 30 -7.75 -10.97 8.47
N GLU A 31 -7.92 -10.06 7.51
CA GLU A 31 -7.56 -10.27 6.11
C GLU A 31 -6.07 -9.99 5.85
N GLN A 32 -5.38 -9.37 6.81
CA GLN A 32 -3.99 -8.91 6.68
C GLN A 32 -3.83 -7.97 5.49
N VAL A 33 -4.68 -6.96 5.41
CA VAL A 33 -4.71 -5.93 4.36
C VAL A 33 -4.56 -4.55 4.99
N ALA A 34 -3.71 -3.71 4.41
CA ALA A 34 -3.58 -2.30 4.76
C ALA A 34 -4.30 -1.45 3.72
N TYR A 35 -5.16 -0.55 4.19
CA TYR A 35 -5.83 0.48 3.39
C TYR A 35 -4.98 1.74 3.42
N VAL A 36 -4.69 2.30 2.26
CA VAL A 36 -3.75 3.41 2.10
C VAL A 36 -4.38 4.50 1.26
N ASP A 37 -4.52 5.70 1.82
CA ASP A 37 -4.88 6.90 1.06
C ASP A 37 -3.69 7.32 0.19
N PRO A 38 -3.78 7.18 -1.15
CA PRO A 38 -2.69 7.49 -2.05
C PRO A 38 -2.65 8.99 -2.34
N ASP A 39 -1.45 9.59 -2.36
CA ASP A 39 -1.34 11.00 -2.69
C ASP A 39 -1.80 11.24 -4.14
N PRO A 40 -2.72 12.18 -4.40
CA PRO A 40 -3.31 12.39 -5.73
C PRO A 40 -2.29 12.74 -6.82
N SER A 41 -1.08 13.16 -6.42
CA SER A 41 0.03 13.43 -7.35
C SER A 41 0.69 12.14 -7.87
N LEU A 42 0.57 11.03 -7.14
CA LEU A 42 1.23 9.74 -7.38
C LEU A 42 0.25 8.65 -7.85
N THR A 43 -1.04 8.79 -7.51
CA THR A 43 -2.13 7.88 -7.90
C THR A 43 -2.22 7.66 -9.42
N ASN A 44 -1.88 8.66 -10.23
CA ASN A 44 -2.10 8.60 -11.69
C ASN A 44 -1.21 7.57 -12.44
N ALA A 45 -0.06 7.20 -11.87
CA ALA A 45 0.82 6.18 -12.45
C ALA A 45 0.41 4.76 -12.03
N TRP A 46 -0.04 4.59 -10.79
CA TRP A 46 -0.40 3.31 -10.19
C TRP A 46 -1.81 2.84 -10.56
N LEU A 47 -2.76 3.77 -10.64
CA LEU A 47 -4.15 3.49 -11.03
C LEU A 47 -4.24 2.87 -12.43
N GLN A 48 -3.31 3.23 -13.32
CA GLN A 48 -3.21 2.65 -14.66
C GLN A 48 -2.60 1.24 -14.67
N SER A 49 -1.71 0.92 -13.72
CA SER A 49 -1.02 -0.37 -13.64
C SER A 49 -1.87 -1.45 -12.97
N LEU A 50 -2.66 -1.07 -11.95
CA LEU A 50 -3.37 -2.04 -11.10
C LEU A 50 -4.70 -2.56 -11.63
N GLY A 51 -5.21 -2.03 -12.75
CA GLY A 51 -6.45 -2.52 -13.39
C GLY A 51 -7.72 -2.50 -12.51
N ARG A 52 -7.63 -2.01 -11.27
CA ARG A 52 -8.76 -1.78 -10.37
C ARG A 52 -9.40 -0.46 -10.74
N GLY A 53 -10.52 -0.60 -11.42
CA GLY A 53 -11.32 0.48 -11.97
C GLY A 53 -11.96 1.35 -10.90
N ASP A 54 -12.32 2.54 -11.37
CA ASP A 54 -13.02 3.63 -10.69
C ASP A 54 -12.25 4.33 -9.56
N ALA A 55 -11.93 5.60 -9.84
CA ALA A 55 -11.37 6.59 -8.93
C ALA A 55 -12.39 7.02 -7.86
N GLY A 56 -12.97 6.05 -7.14
CA GLY A 56 -14.05 6.25 -6.18
C GLY A 56 -14.00 5.38 -4.93
N GLU A 57 -13.03 4.46 -4.82
CA GLU A 57 -12.62 3.88 -3.54
C GLU A 57 -11.33 4.60 -3.14
N ASP A 58 -11.46 5.58 -2.23
CA ASP A 58 -10.40 6.51 -1.84
C ASP A 58 -9.12 5.81 -1.31
N ASP A 59 -9.23 4.56 -0.84
CA ASP A 59 -8.13 3.82 -0.21
C ASP A 59 -7.62 2.65 -1.09
N LEU A 60 -6.30 2.55 -1.23
CA LEU A 60 -5.60 1.46 -1.88
C LEU A 60 -5.39 0.29 -0.91
N GLU A 61 -5.91 -0.88 -1.28
CA GLU A 61 -5.75 -2.11 -0.51
C GLU A 61 -4.43 -2.83 -0.84
N ILE A 62 -3.57 -2.92 0.15
CA ILE A 62 -2.26 -3.57 0.11
C ILE A 62 -2.30 -4.81 1.00
N PRO A 63 -2.38 -6.02 0.42
CA PRO A 63 -2.25 -7.23 1.22
C PRO A 63 -0.83 -7.37 1.76
N SER A 64 -0.70 -7.93 2.96
CA SER A 64 0.57 -8.15 3.66
C SER A 64 1.60 -8.96 2.86
N GLU A 65 1.15 -9.74 1.87
CA GLU A 65 2.01 -10.49 0.96
C GLU A 65 2.87 -9.59 0.05
N ASN A 66 2.39 -8.38 -0.28
CA ASN A 66 3.12 -7.40 -1.06
C ASN A 66 4.03 -6.52 -0.19
N ILE A 67 3.96 -6.66 1.14
CA ILE A 67 4.78 -5.90 2.07
C ILE A 67 6.12 -6.60 2.25
N GLU A 68 7.16 -5.96 1.73
CA GLU A 68 8.54 -6.41 1.88
C GLU A 68 9.06 -6.16 3.29
N THR A 69 8.79 -4.98 3.85
CA THR A 69 9.38 -4.55 5.12
C THR A 69 8.45 -3.59 5.86
N ILE A 70 8.21 -3.86 7.13
CA ILE A 70 7.54 -2.93 8.05
C ILE A 70 8.61 -2.35 8.98
N THR A 71 8.66 -1.04 9.06
CA THR A 71 9.51 -0.33 10.02
C THR A 71 8.66 0.40 11.06
N ASP A 72 9.32 1.08 12.00
CA ASP A 72 8.63 1.88 13.02
C ASP A 72 7.83 3.05 12.43
N SER A 73 8.23 3.60 11.27
CA SER A 73 7.62 4.81 10.70
C SER A 73 7.09 4.64 9.27
N GLU A 74 7.52 3.62 8.54
CA GLU A 74 7.18 3.39 7.14
C GLU A 74 6.95 1.90 6.84
N VAL A 75 6.06 1.64 5.90
CA VAL A 75 5.74 0.32 5.35
C VAL A 75 6.23 0.31 3.91
N ARG A 76 7.11 -0.63 3.57
CA ARG A 76 7.62 -0.80 2.20
C ARG A 76 6.95 -1.94 1.48
N VAL A 77 6.47 -1.64 0.28
CA VAL A 77 5.89 -2.63 -0.64
C VAL A 77 6.76 -2.77 -1.87
N ASP A 78 6.77 -3.97 -2.45
CA ASP A 78 7.33 -4.16 -3.78
C ASP A 78 6.33 -3.64 -4.80
N ALA A 79 6.60 -2.47 -5.40
CA ALA A 79 5.76 -1.89 -6.45
C ALA A 79 5.72 -2.68 -7.74
N ASP A 80 6.48 -3.77 -7.86
CA ASP A 80 6.42 -4.66 -9.00
C ASP A 80 5.16 -5.54 -8.95
N LEU A 81 3.98 -4.90 -8.87
CA LEU A 81 2.68 -5.52 -9.09
C LEU A 81 2.43 -5.81 -10.59
N SER A 82 3.49 -5.83 -11.38
CA SER A 82 3.52 -6.16 -12.80
C SER A 82 3.71 -7.67 -12.97
N SER A 83 2.78 -8.50 -12.51
CA SER A 83 2.79 -9.91 -12.92
C SER A 83 2.26 -10.02 -14.36
N GLU A 84 3.14 -9.70 -15.32
CA GLU A 84 3.07 -10.26 -16.66
C GLU A 84 3.42 -11.76 -16.54
N THR A 85 2.44 -12.65 -16.70
CA THR A 85 2.63 -14.03 -17.22
C THR A 85 1.33 -14.56 -17.80
#